data_AF-A0A4Q8URG5-F1
#
_entry.id   AF-A0A4Q8URG5-F1
#
_cell.length_a   1.000
_cell.length_b   1.000
_cell.length_c   1.000
_cell.angle_alpha   90.00
_cell.angle_beta   90.00
_cell.angle_gamma   90.00
#
_symmetry.space_group_name_H-M   'P 1'
#
loop_
_entity.id
_entity.type
_entity.pdbx_description
1 polymer ?
#
loop_
_entity_poly.entity_id
_entity_poly.type
_entity_poly.pdbx_seq_one_letter_code
_entity_poly.pdbx_strand_id
1 'polypeptide(L)'
;MTTLSTQPRRTALTWKLVPAVLLSASGVLLFGVENDPFGYSMLATSLVTAALIDRGFLRHLILVAAGMVIISLVPLNADLSVTHMTLMGGALALAVLVPWLVSRYAYRESIIKFPVNTGRKWPLSAKLYLIAVVALGYLILPVYLIRTGVYQNWPDASDPTIFWRLFLGVNTVGIWDELFFICTTFTLLRLHFPDWLANILQAVIFSSFLWEIGYMAWGPLLTFPFALLQGYTFKLTKSFTYVVSVHLLFDFVLFLALVHAHNRDWLPVFLY
;
A
#
# COMPACT_ATOMS: atom_id res chain seq x y z
N MET A 1 12.42 -36.77 -19.62
CA MET A 1 11.14 -36.73 -18.89
C MET A 1 11.17 -35.52 -17.97
N THR A 2 10.51 -34.44 -18.38
CA THR A 2 10.35 -33.20 -17.60
C THR A 2 9.40 -33.49 -16.45
N THR A 3 9.90 -33.43 -15.22
CA THR A 3 9.09 -33.44 -14.01
C THR A 3 8.18 -32.21 -14.04
N LEU A 4 6.92 -32.40 -14.39
CA LEU A 4 5.86 -31.44 -14.14
C LEU A 4 5.79 -31.28 -12.61
N SER A 5 6.49 -30.28 -12.09
CA SER A 5 6.29 -29.77 -10.73
C SER A 5 4.83 -29.34 -10.63
N THR A 6 3.95 -30.23 -10.18
CA THR A 6 2.58 -29.94 -9.80
C THR A 6 2.63 -29.03 -8.58
N GLN A 7 2.79 -27.73 -8.82
CA GLN A 7 2.56 -26.72 -7.80
C GLN A 7 1.16 -26.97 -7.23
N PRO A 8 1.02 -27.25 -5.93
CA PRO A 8 -0.28 -27.57 -5.35
C PRO A 8 -1.27 -26.45 -5.69
N ARG A 9 -2.46 -26.83 -6.14
CA ARG A 9 -3.50 -25.90 -6.58
C ARG A 9 -3.82 -24.98 -5.39
N ARG A 10 -3.49 -23.70 -5.49
CA ARG A 10 -3.81 -22.71 -4.44
C ARG A 10 -5.34 -22.64 -4.32
N THR A 11 -5.90 -23.09 -3.21
CA THR A 11 -7.34 -23.06 -2.96
C THR A 11 -7.70 -21.87 -2.09
N ALA A 12 -8.85 -21.25 -2.36
CA ALA A 12 -9.39 -20.20 -1.50
C ALA A 12 -9.92 -20.79 -0.19
N LEU A 13 -10.50 -21.99 -0.25
CA LEU A 13 -10.96 -22.72 0.93
C LEU A 13 -9.77 -23.44 1.58
N THR A 14 -9.20 -22.82 2.59
CA THR A 14 -8.14 -23.37 3.42
C THR A 14 -8.23 -22.77 4.83
N TRP A 15 -7.86 -23.54 5.84
CA TRP A 15 -7.78 -23.04 7.22
C TRP A 15 -6.83 -21.85 7.35
N LYS A 16 -5.84 -21.70 6.45
CA LYS A 16 -4.95 -20.53 6.39
C LYS A 16 -5.69 -19.21 6.20
N LEU A 17 -6.91 -19.23 5.66
CA LEU A 17 -7.71 -18.03 5.45
C LEU A 17 -8.06 -17.33 6.77
N VAL A 18 -8.30 -18.08 7.84
CA VAL A 18 -8.64 -17.51 9.16
C VAL A 18 -7.55 -16.56 9.66
N PRO A 19 -6.27 -16.99 9.82
CA PRO A 19 -5.20 -16.09 10.20
C PRO A 19 -4.98 -14.95 9.21
N ALA A 20 -5.14 -15.18 7.90
CA ALA A 20 -4.96 -14.12 6.90
C ALA A 20 -6.02 -13.00 7.01
N VAL A 21 -7.28 -13.37 7.25
CA VAL A 21 -8.38 -12.44 7.48
C VAL A 21 -8.17 -11.70 8.79
N LEU A 22 -7.78 -12.39 9.87
CA LEU A 22 -7.47 -11.76 11.16
C LEU A 22 -6.34 -10.73 11.04
N LEU A 23 -5.27 -11.04 10.28
CA LEU A 23 -4.20 -10.08 10.00
C LEU A 23 -4.75 -8.87 9.24
N SER A 24 -5.53 -9.09 8.18
CA SER A 24 -6.05 -7.99 7.36
C SER A 24 -7.02 -7.09 8.16
N ALA A 25 -7.89 -7.72 8.95
CA ALA A 25 -8.84 -7.02 9.83
C ALA A 25 -8.13 -6.29 10.98
N SER A 26 -6.99 -6.80 11.47
CA SER A 26 -6.17 -6.06 12.44
C SER A 26 -5.64 -4.75 11.87
N GLY A 27 -5.37 -4.67 10.56
CA GLY A 27 -5.01 -3.43 9.89
C GLY A 27 -6.13 -2.39 9.93
N VAL A 28 -7.39 -2.82 9.81
CA VAL A 28 -8.56 -1.93 9.97
C VAL A 28 -8.63 -1.38 11.39
N LEU A 29 -8.38 -2.23 12.39
CA LEU A 29 -8.42 -1.81 13.79
C LEU A 29 -7.26 -0.88 14.16
N LEU A 30 -6.05 -1.19 13.69
CA LEU A 30 -4.85 -0.40 13.97
C LEU A 30 -4.89 0.96 13.25
N PHE A 31 -5.20 0.97 11.95
CA PHE A 31 -5.04 2.19 11.13
C PHE A 31 -6.36 2.86 10.75
N GLY A 32 -7.46 2.09 10.63
CA GLY A 32 -8.77 2.63 10.26
C GLY A 32 -9.59 3.14 11.45
N VAL A 33 -9.49 2.46 12.59
CA VAL A 33 -10.25 2.77 13.81
C VAL A 33 -9.33 3.31 14.93
N GLU A 34 -8.01 3.19 14.77
CA GLU A 34 -7.02 3.62 15.75
C GLU A 34 -7.25 3.02 17.15
N ASN A 35 -7.66 1.73 17.17
CA ASN A 35 -7.91 0.98 18.39
C ASN A 35 -6.78 -0.03 18.62
N ASP A 36 -5.67 0.48 19.15
CA ASP A 36 -4.45 -0.29 19.40
C ASP A 36 -4.67 -1.58 20.19
N PRO A 37 -5.36 -1.60 21.36
CA PRO A 37 -5.54 -2.84 22.11
C PRO A 37 -6.22 -3.94 21.31
N PHE A 38 -7.30 -3.63 20.58
CA PHE A 38 -7.99 -4.63 19.77
C PHE A 38 -7.23 -4.97 18.49
N GLY A 39 -6.56 -3.99 17.88
CA GLY A 39 -5.69 -4.20 16.72
C GLY A 39 -4.54 -5.16 17.00
N TYR A 40 -3.75 -4.89 18.05
CA TYR A 40 -2.66 -5.79 18.44
C TYR A 40 -3.16 -7.14 18.93
N SER A 41 -4.30 -7.20 19.65
CA SER A 41 -4.89 -8.47 20.07
C SER A 41 -5.32 -9.33 18.89
N MET A 42 -5.93 -8.72 17.86
CA MET A 42 -6.34 -9.43 16.65
C MET A 42 -5.13 -9.88 15.82
N LEU A 43 -4.09 -9.05 15.73
CA LEU A 43 -2.82 -9.40 15.08
C LEU A 43 -2.13 -10.57 15.80
N ALA A 44 -2.07 -10.55 17.13
CA ALA A 44 -1.53 -11.66 17.92
C ALA A 44 -2.34 -12.95 17.71
N THR A 45 -3.68 -12.84 17.70
CA THR A 45 -4.58 -13.98 17.42
C THR A 45 -4.35 -14.55 16.01
N SER A 46 -4.10 -13.68 15.02
CA SER A 46 -3.70 -14.10 13.67
C SER A 46 -2.42 -14.94 13.70
N LEU A 47 -1.38 -14.50 14.41
CA LEU A 47 -0.11 -15.24 14.49
C LEU A 47 -0.26 -16.56 15.27
N VAL A 48 -1.01 -16.57 16.37
CA VAL A 48 -1.28 -17.80 17.14
C VAL A 48 -2.03 -18.81 16.28
N THR A 49 -3.11 -18.40 15.61
CA THR A 49 -3.87 -19.29 14.74
C THR A 49 -3.03 -19.78 13.56
N ALA A 50 -2.19 -18.94 12.96
CA ALA A 50 -1.24 -19.38 11.93
C ALA A 50 -0.24 -20.41 12.45
N ALA A 51 0.26 -20.24 13.68
CA ALA A 51 1.19 -21.17 14.31
C ALA A 51 0.60 -22.56 14.55
N LEU A 52 -0.71 -22.63 14.83
CA LEU A 52 -1.46 -23.88 15.00
C LEU A 52 -1.78 -24.56 13.66
N ILE A 53 -1.91 -23.78 12.57
CA ILE A 53 -2.36 -24.29 11.26
C ILE A 53 -1.18 -24.65 10.35
N ASP A 54 -0.22 -23.74 10.14
CA ASP A 54 0.89 -23.95 9.21
C ASP A 54 2.10 -23.06 9.55
N ARG A 55 3.22 -23.70 9.90
CA ARG A 55 4.46 -23.01 10.30
C ARG A 55 5.13 -22.24 9.16
N GLY A 56 4.96 -22.68 7.91
CA GLY A 56 5.48 -21.96 6.73
C GLY A 56 4.68 -20.69 6.46
N PHE A 57 3.35 -20.77 6.61
CA PHE A 57 2.47 -19.61 6.53
C PHE A 57 2.74 -18.62 7.66
N LEU A 58 2.89 -19.11 8.90
CA LEU A 58 3.28 -18.28 10.05
C LEU A 58 4.53 -17.45 9.75
N ARG A 59 5.59 -18.05 9.19
CA ARG A 59 6.84 -17.34 8.86
C ARG A 59 6.57 -16.13 7.99
N HIS A 60 5.78 -16.29 6.93
CA HIS A 60 5.43 -15.19 6.02
C HIS A 60 4.50 -14.17 6.70
N LEU A 61 3.57 -14.63 7.54
CA LEU A 61 2.62 -13.77 8.24
C LEU A 61 3.31 -12.88 9.28
N ILE A 62 4.34 -13.40 9.96
CA ILE A 62 5.22 -12.63 10.87
C ILE A 62 5.89 -11.47 10.14
N LEU A 63 6.33 -11.66 8.89
CA LEU A 63 6.98 -10.59 8.13
C LEU A 63 6.01 -9.42 7.85
N VAL A 64 4.76 -9.73 7.49
CA VAL A 64 3.74 -8.69 7.27
C VAL A 64 3.36 -8.04 8.60
N ALA A 65 3.13 -8.85 9.64
CA ALA A 65 2.80 -8.36 10.98
C ALA A 65 3.90 -7.46 11.55
N ALA A 66 5.18 -7.80 11.36
CA ALA A 66 6.30 -6.98 11.79
C ALA A 66 6.29 -5.60 11.13
N GLY A 67 6.02 -5.54 9.82
CA GLY A 67 5.87 -4.27 9.13
C GLY A 67 4.71 -3.45 9.69
N MET A 68 3.53 -4.07 9.87
CA MET A 68 2.36 -3.40 10.46
C MET A 68 2.65 -2.85 11.85
N VAL A 69 3.30 -3.64 12.72
CA VAL A 69 3.69 -3.20 14.07
C VAL A 69 4.67 -2.04 13.99
N ILE A 70 5.68 -2.08 13.12
CA ILE A 70 6.66 -0.98 13.01
C ILE A 70 5.96 0.33 12.62
N ILE A 71 5.02 0.25 11.67
CA ILE A 71 4.28 1.42 11.19
C ILE A 71 3.36 1.96 12.28
N SER A 72 2.65 1.09 13.00
CA SER A 72 1.70 1.48 14.06
C SER A 72 2.35 2.11 15.30
N LEU A 73 3.68 2.23 15.34
CA LEU A 73 4.41 2.90 16.42
C LEU A 73 4.60 4.40 16.16
N VAL A 74 4.28 4.89 14.96
CA VAL A 74 4.41 6.30 14.59
C VAL A 74 3.07 6.79 14.03
N PRO A 75 2.58 7.98 14.43
CA PRO A 75 1.35 8.51 13.87
C PRO A 75 1.49 8.71 12.36
N LEU A 76 0.49 8.30 11.58
CA LEU A 76 0.54 8.38 10.11
C LEU A 76 -0.09 9.65 9.54
N ASN A 77 -0.53 10.56 10.40
CA ASN A 77 -1.06 11.85 9.97
C ASN A 77 -0.06 12.62 9.08
N ALA A 78 -0.59 13.45 8.19
CA ALA A 78 0.21 14.18 7.21
C ALA A 78 1.00 15.38 7.79
N ASP A 79 1.51 15.29 9.02
CA ASP A 79 2.39 16.33 9.57
C ASP A 79 3.71 16.40 8.78
N LEU A 80 4.06 17.59 8.31
CA LEU A 80 5.26 17.87 7.53
C LEU A 80 6.36 18.57 8.35
N SER A 81 6.28 18.50 9.68
CA SER A 81 7.40 18.85 10.56
C SER A 81 8.60 17.91 10.29
N VAL A 82 9.82 18.46 10.34
CA VAL A 82 11.04 17.68 10.02
C VAL A 82 11.18 16.47 10.95
N THR A 83 10.85 16.66 12.23
CA THR A 83 10.86 15.58 13.23
C THR A 83 9.89 14.48 12.83
N HIS A 84 8.64 14.81 12.51
CA HIS A 84 7.65 13.82 12.12
C HIS A 84 8.02 13.10 10.83
N MET A 85 8.42 13.84 9.80
CA MET A 85 8.88 13.24 8.54
C MET A 85 10.06 12.28 8.74
N THR A 86 10.97 12.59 9.67
CA THR A 86 12.12 11.72 9.99
C THR A 86 11.67 10.45 10.72
N LEU A 87 10.76 10.57 11.68
CA LEU A 87 10.21 9.43 12.42
C LEU A 87 9.38 8.52 11.51
N MET A 88 8.44 9.09 10.76
CA MET A 88 7.60 8.37 9.81
C MET A 88 8.46 7.72 8.72
N GLY A 89 9.36 8.48 8.09
CA GLY A 89 10.27 7.95 7.07
C GLY A 89 11.15 6.81 7.59
N GLY A 90 11.62 6.90 8.84
CA GLY A 90 12.35 5.84 9.52
C GLY A 90 11.52 4.59 9.75
N ALA A 91 10.29 4.74 10.26
CA ALA A 91 9.36 3.63 10.47
C ALA A 91 8.99 2.94 9.15
N LEU A 92 8.65 3.71 8.11
CA LEU A 92 8.38 3.19 6.77
C LEU A 92 9.60 2.42 6.23
N ALA A 93 10.80 2.98 6.31
CA ALA A 93 12.02 2.30 5.89
C ALA A 93 12.22 0.97 6.63
N LEU A 94 12.05 0.95 7.96
CA LEU A 94 12.16 -0.26 8.77
C LEU A 94 11.08 -1.30 8.44
N ALA A 95 9.86 -0.87 8.16
CA ALA A 95 8.73 -1.74 7.83
C ALA A 95 8.94 -2.51 6.51
N VAL A 96 9.80 -2.03 5.62
CA VAL A 96 10.22 -2.76 4.41
C VAL A 96 11.55 -3.49 4.65
N LEU A 97 12.51 -2.84 5.30
CA LEU A 97 13.86 -3.36 5.49
C LEU A 97 13.87 -4.60 6.40
N VAL A 98 13.12 -4.58 7.51
CA VAL A 98 13.06 -5.68 8.46
C VAL A 98 12.48 -6.95 7.80
N PRO A 99 11.30 -6.93 7.16
CA PRO A 99 10.78 -8.09 6.43
C PRO A 99 11.74 -8.61 5.36
N TRP A 100 12.37 -7.70 4.61
CA TRP A 100 13.32 -8.06 3.57
C TRP A 100 14.58 -8.73 4.12
N LEU A 101 15.20 -8.17 5.17
CA LEU A 101 16.39 -8.74 5.82
C LEU A 101 16.08 -10.09 6.47
N VAL A 102 14.97 -10.20 7.20
CA VAL A 102 14.58 -11.46 7.84
C VAL A 102 14.28 -12.54 6.80
N SER A 103 13.52 -12.22 5.74
CA SER A 103 13.30 -13.17 4.63
C SER A 103 14.61 -13.62 4.00
N ARG A 104 15.51 -12.67 3.71
CA ARG A 104 16.76 -12.94 2.99
C ARG A 104 17.79 -13.71 3.80
N TYR A 105 17.99 -13.34 5.06
CA TYR A 105 19.12 -13.83 5.86
C TYR A 105 18.70 -14.81 6.95
N ALA A 106 17.55 -14.62 7.59
CA ALA A 106 17.06 -15.53 8.62
C ALA A 106 16.32 -16.72 8.01
N TYR A 107 15.37 -16.46 7.11
CA TYR A 107 14.60 -17.53 6.43
C TYR A 107 15.33 -18.10 5.21
N ARG A 108 16.35 -17.39 4.70
CA ARG A 108 17.15 -17.78 3.52
C ARG A 108 16.29 -17.94 2.27
N GLU A 109 15.24 -17.13 2.17
CA GLU A 109 14.33 -17.08 1.04
C GLU A 109 14.62 -15.87 0.17
N SER A 110 14.26 -15.95 -1.11
CA SER A 110 14.35 -14.82 -2.03
C SER A 110 12.98 -14.51 -2.62
N ILE A 111 11.99 -14.35 -1.75
CA ILE A 111 10.60 -14.12 -2.13
C ILE A 111 10.36 -12.64 -2.40
N ILE A 112 10.74 -11.77 -1.45
CA ILE A 112 10.60 -10.31 -1.57
C ILE A 112 11.65 -9.82 -2.57
N LYS A 113 11.19 -9.33 -3.73
CA LYS A 113 12.05 -8.81 -4.81
C LYS A 113 11.46 -7.52 -5.35
N PHE A 114 12.35 -6.64 -5.81
CA PHE A 114 12.01 -5.34 -6.37
C PHE A 114 12.48 -5.28 -7.85
N PRO A 115 11.70 -5.82 -8.81
CA PRO A 115 12.13 -5.91 -10.20
C PRO A 115 12.05 -4.56 -10.93
N VAL A 116 13.09 -3.74 -10.79
CA VAL A 116 13.19 -2.40 -11.40
C VAL A 116 13.43 -2.49 -12.91
N ASN A 117 14.55 -3.09 -13.33
CA ASN A 117 14.92 -3.17 -14.75
C ASN A 117 14.55 -4.53 -15.35
N THR A 118 13.30 -4.66 -15.79
CA THR A 118 12.81 -5.90 -16.42
C THR A 118 13.27 -6.07 -17.87
N GLY A 119 13.88 -5.04 -18.48
CA GLY A 119 14.33 -5.03 -19.88
C GLY A 119 13.22 -5.11 -20.92
N ARG A 120 11.94 -5.10 -20.51
CA ARG A 120 10.78 -5.22 -21.40
C ARG A 120 10.22 -3.86 -21.74
N LYS A 121 10.02 -3.59 -23.03
CA LYS A 121 9.31 -2.40 -23.48
C LYS A 121 7.83 -2.46 -23.04
N TRP A 122 7.29 -1.33 -22.63
CA TRP A 122 5.87 -1.24 -22.27
C TRP A 122 5.00 -1.27 -23.53
N PRO A 123 4.03 -2.20 -23.64
CA PRO A 123 3.11 -2.24 -24.77
C PRO A 123 2.22 -0.99 -24.78
N LEU A 124 1.55 -0.74 -25.92
CA LEU A 124 0.65 0.41 -26.05
C LEU A 124 -0.45 0.41 -24.98
N SER A 125 -1.02 -0.74 -24.63
CA SER A 125 -2.02 -0.88 -23.57
C SER A 125 -1.52 -0.37 -22.22
N ALA A 126 -0.26 -0.64 -21.89
CA ALA A 126 0.36 -0.15 -20.66
C ALA A 126 0.53 1.37 -20.68
N LYS A 127 0.95 1.95 -21.82
CA LYS A 127 1.06 3.41 -21.97
C LYS A 127 -0.31 4.10 -21.88
N LEU A 128 -1.33 3.54 -22.53
CA LEU A 128 -2.70 4.05 -22.47
C LEU A 128 -3.27 3.95 -21.06
N TYR A 129 -2.91 2.90 -20.31
CA TYR A 129 -3.29 2.78 -18.90
C TYR A 129 -2.71 3.90 -18.03
N LEU A 130 -1.44 4.29 -18.24
CA LEU A 130 -0.85 5.45 -17.54
C LEU A 130 -1.63 6.75 -17.81
N ILE A 131 -2.05 6.97 -19.07
CA ILE A 131 -2.88 8.13 -19.43
C ILE A 131 -4.25 8.04 -18.74
N ALA A 132 -4.86 6.85 -18.72
CA ALA A 132 -6.15 6.63 -18.07
C ALA A 132 -6.08 6.90 -16.56
N VAL A 133 -4.99 6.53 -15.89
CA VAL A 133 -4.78 6.80 -14.45
C VAL A 133 -4.73 8.29 -14.17
N VAL A 134 -3.98 9.06 -14.99
CA VAL A 134 -3.95 10.52 -14.89
C VAL A 134 -5.33 11.13 -15.11
N ALA A 135 -6.06 10.67 -16.14
CA ALA A 135 -7.40 11.16 -16.44
C ALA A 135 -8.41 10.84 -15.31
N LEU A 136 -8.36 9.62 -14.75
CA LEU A 136 -9.20 9.23 -13.62
C LEU A 136 -8.88 10.05 -12.37
N GLY A 137 -7.59 10.21 -12.05
CA GLY A 137 -7.17 11.08 -10.95
C GLY A 137 -7.69 12.51 -11.12
N TYR A 138 -7.57 13.07 -12.32
CA TYR A 138 -7.99 14.43 -12.62
C TYR A 138 -9.51 14.63 -12.48
N LEU A 139 -10.31 13.62 -12.87
CA LEU A 139 -11.77 13.71 -12.80
C LEU A 139 -12.33 13.40 -11.40
N ILE A 140 -11.66 12.53 -10.64
CA ILE A 140 -12.18 11.99 -9.38
C ILE A 140 -11.64 12.74 -8.17
N LEU A 141 -10.33 13.03 -8.13
CA LEU A 141 -9.67 13.57 -6.94
C LEU A 141 -10.20 14.96 -6.54
N PRO A 142 -10.43 15.92 -7.46
CA PRO A 142 -10.96 17.22 -7.06
C PRO A 142 -12.36 17.11 -6.47
N VAL A 143 -13.24 16.31 -7.09
CA VAL A 143 -14.60 16.07 -6.58
C VAL A 143 -14.54 15.48 -5.17
N TYR A 144 -13.69 14.47 -4.97
CA TYR A 144 -13.47 13.84 -3.67
C TYR A 144 -12.95 14.85 -2.64
N LEU A 145 -11.78 15.43 -2.89
CA LEU A 145 -11.07 16.29 -1.96
C LEU A 145 -11.91 17.51 -1.58
N ILE A 146 -12.47 18.21 -2.57
CA ILE A 146 -13.11 19.51 -2.37
C ILE A 146 -14.53 19.36 -1.83
N ARG A 147 -15.35 18.45 -2.38
CA ARG A 147 -16.75 18.34 -1.93
C ARG A 147 -16.88 17.73 -0.54
N THR A 148 -15.92 16.90 -0.13
CA THR A 148 -15.92 16.31 1.21
C THR A 148 -15.15 17.13 2.24
N GLY A 149 -14.30 18.06 1.81
CA GLY A 149 -13.39 18.80 2.69
C GLY A 149 -12.17 18.01 3.14
N VAL A 150 -11.99 16.77 2.69
CA VAL A 150 -10.90 15.87 3.09
C VAL A 150 -9.51 16.43 2.78
N TYR A 151 -9.38 17.36 1.82
CA TYR A 151 -8.11 18.05 1.55
C TYR A 151 -7.46 18.69 2.80
N GLN A 152 -8.26 19.05 3.81
CA GLN A 152 -7.81 19.63 5.08
C GLN A 152 -7.03 18.64 5.97
N ASN A 153 -7.07 17.35 5.66
CA ASN A 153 -6.25 16.34 6.34
C ASN A 153 -4.76 16.49 5.98
N TRP A 154 -4.45 17.18 4.89
CA TRP A 154 -3.08 17.50 4.48
C TRP A 154 -2.76 18.97 4.74
N PRO A 155 -1.50 19.30 5.08
CA PRO A 155 -1.11 20.68 5.33
C PRO A 155 -1.28 21.59 4.11
N ASP A 156 -1.57 22.85 4.40
CA ASP A 156 -1.64 23.90 3.39
C ASP A 156 -0.27 24.13 2.73
N ALA A 157 -0.21 23.80 1.44
CA ALA A 157 0.98 23.92 0.60
C ALA A 157 1.22 25.33 0.02
N SER A 158 0.61 26.37 0.59
CA SER A 158 0.86 27.77 0.23
C SER A 158 2.30 28.22 0.51
N ASP A 159 2.90 27.69 1.58
CA ASP A 159 4.31 27.93 1.91
C ASP A 159 5.25 27.08 1.02
N PRO A 160 6.31 27.65 0.41
CA PRO A 160 7.23 26.91 -0.45
C PRO A 160 7.90 25.70 0.23
N THR A 161 8.16 25.78 1.52
CA THR A 161 8.78 24.67 2.27
C THR A 161 7.78 23.52 2.41
N ILE A 162 6.55 23.83 2.81
CA ILE A 162 5.48 22.84 2.93
C ILE A 162 5.11 22.26 1.57
N PHE A 163 5.09 23.07 0.51
CA PHE A 163 4.88 22.63 -0.87
C PHE A 163 5.85 21.52 -1.27
N TRP A 164 7.16 21.74 -1.08
CA TRP A 164 8.16 20.75 -1.45
C TRP A 164 8.18 19.52 -0.53
N ARG A 165 7.87 19.70 0.76
CA ARG A 165 7.74 18.57 1.70
C ARG A 165 6.52 17.71 1.38
N LEU A 166 5.40 18.32 1.00
CA LEU A 166 4.20 17.61 0.56
C LEU A 166 4.50 16.84 -0.73
N PHE A 167 5.13 17.48 -1.71
CA PHE A 167 5.54 16.81 -2.95
C PHE A 167 6.45 15.61 -2.64
N LEU A 168 7.51 15.81 -1.85
CA LEU A 168 8.42 14.73 -1.48
C LEU A 168 7.70 13.62 -0.70
N GLY A 169 6.88 13.99 0.29
CA GLY A 169 6.17 13.07 1.17
C GLY A 169 5.21 12.17 0.40
N VAL A 170 4.30 12.76 -0.38
CA VAL A 170 3.32 12.02 -1.20
C VAL A 170 4.03 11.03 -2.12
N ASN A 171 5.01 11.47 -2.91
CA ASN A 171 5.71 10.60 -3.86
C ASN A 171 6.56 9.52 -3.16
N THR A 172 7.19 9.83 -2.02
CA THR A 172 8.02 8.85 -1.29
C THR A 172 7.15 7.78 -0.65
N VAL A 173 6.01 8.18 -0.07
CA VAL A 173 5.02 7.24 0.48
C VAL A 173 4.43 6.37 -0.64
N GLY A 174 4.11 6.92 -1.81
CA GLY A 174 3.63 6.12 -2.94
C GLY A 174 4.64 5.07 -3.45
N ILE A 175 5.95 5.38 -3.45
CA ILE A 175 6.98 4.36 -3.72
C ILE A 175 6.98 3.29 -2.62
N TRP A 176 6.90 3.73 -1.36
CA TRP A 176 6.90 2.84 -0.21
C TRP A 176 5.70 1.89 -0.20
N ASP A 177 4.52 2.37 -0.58
CA ASP A 177 3.30 1.59 -0.72
C ASP A 177 3.51 0.37 -1.62
N GLU A 178 4.21 0.55 -2.74
CA GLU A 178 4.54 -0.53 -3.66
C GLU A 178 5.58 -1.50 -3.11
N LEU A 179 6.53 -1.02 -2.31
CA LEU A 179 7.51 -1.87 -1.64
C LEU A 179 6.86 -2.76 -0.58
N PHE A 180 5.99 -2.18 0.24
CA PHE A 180 5.38 -2.88 1.36
C PHE A 180 4.16 -3.69 0.93
N PHE A 181 3.12 -3.05 0.39
CA PHE A 181 1.87 -3.75 0.11
C PHE A 181 1.96 -4.72 -1.07
N ILE A 182 2.68 -4.34 -2.13
CA ILE A 182 2.76 -5.15 -3.35
C ILE A 182 3.98 -6.08 -3.36
N CYS A 183 5.18 -5.55 -3.19
CA CYS A 183 6.40 -6.36 -3.26
C CYS A 183 6.60 -7.26 -2.03
N THR A 184 6.00 -6.90 -0.89
CA THR A 184 6.09 -7.70 0.34
C THR A 184 4.77 -8.43 0.64
N THR A 185 3.72 -7.72 1.05
CA THR A 185 2.48 -8.32 1.55
C THR A 185 1.77 -9.18 0.49
N PHE A 186 1.47 -8.62 -0.69
CA PHE A 186 0.85 -9.36 -1.79
C PHE A 186 1.71 -10.55 -2.22
N THR A 187 3.02 -10.35 -2.34
CA THR A 187 3.97 -11.39 -2.78
C THR A 187 4.08 -12.54 -1.78
N LEU A 188 4.03 -12.27 -0.47
CA LEU A 188 4.01 -13.29 0.57
C LEU A 188 2.66 -14.03 0.64
N LEU A 189 1.54 -13.30 0.57
CA LEU A 189 0.20 -13.89 0.62
C LEU A 189 -0.12 -14.75 -0.61
N ARG A 190 0.28 -14.31 -1.80
CA ARG A 190 0.04 -15.07 -3.04
C ARG A 190 0.80 -16.38 -3.13
N LEU A 191 1.75 -16.66 -2.23
CA LEU A 191 2.35 -18.00 -2.13
C LEU A 191 1.36 -19.03 -1.56
N HIS A 192 0.43 -18.57 -0.73
CA HIS A 192 -0.52 -19.43 -0.01
C HIS A 192 -1.94 -19.38 -0.59
N PHE A 193 -2.30 -18.28 -1.27
CA PHE A 193 -3.65 -18.05 -1.80
C PHE A 193 -3.66 -17.79 -3.31
N PRO A 194 -4.81 -17.99 -3.99
CA PRO A 194 -5.03 -17.43 -5.33
C PRO A 194 -4.74 -15.93 -5.37
N ASP A 195 -4.24 -15.44 -6.50
CA ASP A 195 -3.83 -14.02 -6.64
C ASP A 195 -4.95 -13.04 -6.27
N TRP A 196 -6.20 -13.32 -6.63
CA TRP A 196 -7.32 -12.41 -6.33
C TRP A 196 -7.56 -12.26 -4.82
N LEU A 197 -7.43 -13.36 -4.06
CA LEU A 197 -7.67 -13.38 -2.62
C LEU A 197 -6.51 -12.71 -1.87
N ALA A 198 -5.28 -13.01 -2.26
CA ALA A 198 -4.10 -12.29 -1.75
C ALA A 198 -4.20 -10.78 -2.02
N ASN A 199 -4.75 -10.40 -3.17
CA ASN A 199 -4.94 -9.00 -3.54
C ASN A 199 -6.05 -8.31 -2.73
N ILE A 200 -7.14 -9.01 -2.42
CA ILE A 200 -8.17 -8.46 -1.51
C ILE A 200 -7.60 -8.27 -0.11
N LEU A 201 -6.90 -9.27 0.43
CA LEU A 201 -6.33 -9.21 1.78
C LEU A 201 -5.33 -8.06 1.93
N GLN A 202 -4.40 -7.89 0.97
CA GLN A 202 -3.47 -6.77 1.01
C GLN A 202 -4.20 -5.41 0.84
N ALA A 203 -5.22 -5.35 -0.02
CA ALA A 203 -5.96 -4.11 -0.28
C ALA A 203 -6.71 -3.63 0.96
N VAL A 204 -7.19 -4.53 1.82
CA VAL A 204 -7.76 -4.17 3.13
C VAL A 204 -6.73 -3.43 3.99
N ILE A 205 -5.51 -3.96 4.09
CA ILE A 205 -4.44 -3.36 4.91
C ILE A 205 -4.02 -2.02 4.31
N PHE A 206 -3.77 -1.98 2.99
CA PHE A 206 -3.43 -0.75 2.25
C PHE A 206 -4.47 0.36 2.46
N SER A 207 -5.76 0.03 2.31
CA SER A 207 -6.82 1.04 2.41
C SER A 207 -7.00 1.55 3.84
N SER A 208 -6.72 0.69 4.83
CA SER A 208 -6.72 1.08 6.25
C SER A 208 -5.56 2.01 6.57
N PHE A 209 -4.37 1.73 6.03
CA PHE A 209 -3.20 2.61 6.16
C PHE A 209 -3.46 3.98 5.53
N LEU A 210 -4.04 4.03 4.32
CA LEU A 210 -4.36 5.29 3.67
C LEU A 210 -5.47 6.07 4.38
N TRP A 211 -6.38 5.40 5.09
CA TRP A 211 -7.36 6.07 5.92
C TRP A 211 -6.68 6.96 6.97
N GLU A 212 -5.73 6.41 7.72
CA GLU A 212 -4.98 7.14 8.75
C GLU A 212 -4.17 8.31 8.16
N ILE A 213 -3.59 8.12 6.97
CA ILE A 213 -2.85 9.19 6.27
C ILE A 213 -3.75 10.38 5.93
N GLY A 214 -5.04 10.14 5.67
CA GLY A 214 -6.00 11.21 5.39
C GLY A 214 -7.07 10.86 4.37
N TYR A 215 -7.12 9.66 3.80
CA TYR A 215 -8.15 9.26 2.83
C TYR A 215 -9.49 8.88 3.49
N MET A 216 -10.08 9.84 4.19
CA MET A 216 -11.33 9.68 4.96
C MET A 216 -12.61 9.83 4.10
N ALA A 217 -13.77 9.87 4.75
CA ALA A 217 -15.09 9.91 4.11
C ALA A 217 -15.31 8.69 3.19
N TRP A 218 -15.59 8.89 1.90
CA TRP A 218 -15.73 7.79 0.94
C TRP A 218 -14.39 7.39 0.29
N GLY A 219 -13.26 7.90 0.78
CA GLY A 219 -11.91 7.57 0.35
C GLY A 219 -11.63 6.06 0.18
N PRO A 220 -12.14 5.14 1.02
CA PRO A 220 -12.01 3.70 0.80
C PRO A 220 -12.58 3.19 -0.52
N LEU A 221 -13.59 3.86 -1.09
CA LEU A 221 -14.11 3.53 -2.43
C LEU A 221 -13.14 3.94 -3.56
N LEU A 222 -12.10 4.71 -3.25
CA LEU A 222 -11.00 5.06 -4.16
C LEU A 222 -9.76 4.21 -3.89
N THR A 223 -9.32 4.17 -2.64
CA THR A 223 -8.06 3.53 -2.24
C THR A 223 -8.12 2.01 -2.39
N PHE A 224 -9.27 1.38 -2.11
CA PHE A 224 -9.42 -0.07 -2.22
C PHE A 224 -9.39 -0.55 -3.68
N PRO A 225 -10.15 0.02 -4.64
CA PRO A 225 -9.99 -0.33 -6.06
C PRO A 225 -8.60 -0.02 -6.59
N PHE A 226 -7.98 1.08 -6.16
CA PHE A 226 -6.61 1.42 -6.55
C PHE A 226 -5.61 0.36 -6.09
N ALA A 227 -5.67 -0.07 -4.83
CA ALA A 227 -4.83 -1.14 -4.29
C ALA A 227 -5.01 -2.46 -5.06
N LEU A 228 -6.26 -2.82 -5.40
CA LEU A 228 -6.54 -3.99 -6.23
C LEU A 228 -5.90 -3.87 -7.62
N LEU A 229 -5.99 -2.70 -8.24
CA LEU A 229 -5.37 -2.43 -9.54
C LEU A 229 -3.84 -2.51 -9.47
N GLN A 230 -3.21 -2.04 -8.39
CA GLN A 230 -1.76 -2.15 -8.22
C GLN A 230 -1.31 -3.61 -8.13
N GLY A 231 -1.93 -4.43 -7.28
CA GLY A 231 -1.61 -5.85 -7.17
C GLY A 231 -1.89 -6.63 -8.47
N TYR A 232 -2.97 -6.31 -9.17
CA TYR A 232 -3.29 -6.89 -10.48
C TYR A 232 -2.27 -6.49 -11.55
N THR A 233 -1.88 -5.22 -11.58
CA THR A 233 -0.88 -4.71 -12.50
C THR A 233 0.48 -5.35 -12.26
N PHE A 234 0.90 -5.47 -11.00
CA PHE A 234 2.13 -6.18 -10.66
C PHE A 234 2.05 -7.66 -11.03
N LYS A 235 0.89 -8.30 -10.86
CA LYS A 235 0.67 -9.68 -11.30
C LYS A 235 0.97 -9.83 -12.79
N LEU A 236 0.48 -8.92 -13.65
CA LEU A 236 0.65 -8.97 -15.09
C LEU A 236 2.05 -8.59 -15.55
N THR A 237 2.59 -7.48 -15.03
CA THR A 237 3.82 -6.88 -15.57
C THR A 237 5.08 -7.45 -14.92
N LYS A 238 4.99 -7.91 -13.67
CA LYS A 238 6.15 -8.28 -12.83
C LYS A 238 7.20 -7.18 -12.78
N SER A 239 6.78 -5.92 -12.89
CA SER A 239 7.66 -4.76 -12.97
C SER A 239 7.34 -3.79 -11.84
N PHE A 240 8.30 -3.60 -10.95
CA PHE A 240 8.21 -2.59 -9.89
C PHE A 240 8.15 -1.20 -10.50
N THR A 241 9.02 -0.90 -11.47
CA THR A 241 9.06 0.40 -12.17
C THR A 241 7.71 0.78 -12.76
N TYR A 242 7.01 -0.16 -13.39
CA TYR A 242 5.72 0.16 -14.00
C TYR A 242 4.65 0.48 -12.94
N VAL A 243 4.57 -0.33 -11.89
CA VAL A 243 3.58 -0.15 -10.81
C VAL A 243 3.85 1.14 -10.03
N VAL A 244 5.11 1.43 -9.71
CA VAL A 244 5.52 2.73 -9.15
C VAL A 244 5.19 3.88 -10.10
N SER A 245 5.37 3.73 -11.42
CA SER A 245 4.99 4.79 -12.37
C SER A 245 3.48 5.05 -12.37
N VAL A 246 2.66 4.01 -12.27
CA VAL A 246 1.20 4.16 -12.12
C VAL A 246 0.89 4.93 -10.84
N HIS A 247 1.52 4.54 -9.72
CA HIS A 247 1.30 5.16 -8.43
C HIS A 247 1.70 6.64 -8.44
N LEU A 248 2.94 6.94 -8.84
CA LEU A 248 3.48 8.30 -8.86
C LEU A 248 2.71 9.23 -9.80
N LEU A 249 2.14 8.72 -10.89
CA LEU A 249 1.25 9.53 -11.75
C LEU A 249 -0.04 9.90 -11.04
N PHE A 250 -0.66 8.96 -10.31
CA PHE A 250 -1.86 9.24 -9.52
C PHE A 250 -1.53 10.24 -8.40
N ASP A 251 -0.44 10.01 -7.68
CA ASP A 251 0.07 10.88 -6.62
C ASP A 251 0.43 12.28 -7.10
N PHE A 252 0.98 12.40 -8.30
CA PHE A 252 1.26 13.70 -8.89
C PHE A 252 -0.04 14.48 -9.12
N VAL A 253 -1.09 13.82 -9.61
CA VAL A 253 -2.40 14.47 -9.77
C VAL A 253 -3.03 14.80 -8.40
N LEU A 254 -2.89 13.92 -7.40
CA LEU A 254 -3.29 14.20 -6.02
C LEU A 254 -2.60 15.45 -5.48
N PHE A 255 -1.29 15.54 -5.62
CA PHE A 255 -0.50 16.69 -5.20
C PHE A 255 -1.00 17.99 -5.84
N LEU A 256 -1.19 17.98 -7.16
CA LEU A 256 -1.72 19.15 -7.88
C LEU A 256 -3.13 19.51 -7.41
N ALA A 257 -3.99 18.51 -7.17
CA ALA A 257 -5.33 18.73 -6.66
C ALA A 257 -5.35 19.27 -5.22
N LEU A 258 -4.42 18.84 -4.35
CA LEU A 258 -4.24 19.38 -3.00
C LEU A 258 -3.78 20.83 -3.01
N VAL A 259 -2.82 21.16 -3.88
CA VAL A 259 -2.36 22.56 -4.07
C VAL A 259 -3.53 23.43 -4.53
N HIS A 260 -4.29 22.99 -5.54
CA HIS A 260 -5.47 23.69 -6.00
C HIS A 260 -6.55 23.81 -4.91
N ALA A 261 -6.81 22.73 -4.14
CA ALA A 261 -7.86 22.73 -3.13
C ALA A 261 -7.63 23.77 -2.03
N HIS A 262 -6.37 23.98 -1.63
CA HIS A 262 -5.96 25.03 -0.69
C HIS A 262 -5.90 26.42 -1.31
N ASN A 263 -5.49 26.52 -2.59
CA ASN A 263 -5.39 27.79 -3.32
C ASN A 263 -6.15 27.71 -4.64
N ARG A 264 -7.43 28.10 -4.64
CA ARG A 264 -8.34 27.92 -5.79
C ARG A 264 -7.94 28.68 -7.04
N ASP A 265 -7.25 29.80 -6.86
CA ASP A 265 -6.73 30.59 -7.98
C ASP A 265 -5.49 29.94 -8.61
N TRP A 266 -4.82 29.03 -7.89
CA TRP A 266 -3.67 28.29 -8.40
C TRP A 266 -4.16 27.03 -9.11
N LEU A 267 -3.66 26.80 -10.33
CA LEU A 267 -4.05 25.67 -11.18
C LEU A 267 -5.57 25.55 -11.39
N PRO A 268 -6.24 26.58 -11.98
CA PRO A 268 -7.69 26.58 -12.24
C PRO A 268 -8.04 25.68 -13.44
N VAL A 269 -7.56 24.44 -13.41
CA VAL A 269 -7.75 23.42 -14.43
C VAL A 269 -8.64 22.29 -13.94
N PHE A 270 -8.84 22.13 -12.64
CA PHE A 270 -9.64 21.03 -12.08
C PHE A 270 -11.14 21.31 -12.10
N LEU A 271 -11.93 20.27 -12.34
CA LEU A 271 -13.39 20.31 -12.38
C LEU A 271 -13.95 19.59 -11.15
N TYR A 272 -14.89 20.20 -10.42
CA TYR A 272 -15.50 19.62 -9.22
C TYR A 272 -16.86 20.19 -8.89
#